data_AF-A0A9D5G8B7-F1
#
_entry.id   AF-A0A9D5G8B7-F1
#
_cell.length_a   1.000
_cell.length_b   1.000
_cell.length_c   1.000
_cell.angle_alpha   90.00
_cell.angle_beta   90.00
_cell.angle_gamma   90.00
#
_symmetry.space_group_name_H-M   'P 1'
#
loop_
_entity.id
_entity.type
_entity.pdbx_description
1 polymer ?
#
loop_
_entity_poly.entity_id
_entity_poly.type
_entity_poly.pdbx_seq_one_letter_code
_entity_poly.pdbx_strand_id
1 'polypeptide(L)'
;MLKLKAFSAAIICLLVLCTGIGMADAPAAMSAAEALYAVKDYARAVPAYQAIVAQDPKNGLAWYHLAVSLQNLHRFDEAEKDYNESLSAGFQPYSVFYRLAQLEAQNNRADKALDYLSKANDLSSLPPAQIEGDSNFASLHGNAKYAALVDKQQRAFHPCMYDPAYRALDFWVGDWNVKAQANTQVGQSHVDLILDKCVVFENWTDAYGGTGKSFTFYDATAKQWVQHWVDGMGSANDYLGGRDGNSILMIAKTVGPKGEPVLRRMRFTPLDGGRVRQYMDQSSDGGKTWAASFDGIYEPKAKTPM
;
A
#
# COMPACT_ATOMS: atom_id res chain seq x y z
N MET A 1 -66.47 -29.81 68.04
CA MET A 1 -67.01 -28.44 68.03
C MET A 1 -66.19 -27.61 67.04
N LEU A 2 -66.89 -26.79 66.23
CA LEU A 2 -66.41 -25.76 65.28
C LEU A 2 -65.49 -26.24 64.14
N LYS A 3 -66.03 -26.42 62.93
CA LYS A 3 -66.43 -25.43 61.89
C LYS A 3 -65.22 -24.98 61.05
N LEU A 4 -65.07 -25.48 59.82
CA LEU A 4 -65.76 -25.08 58.58
C LEU A 4 -65.15 -23.81 57.97
N LYS A 5 -64.76 -23.94 56.68
CA LYS A 5 -64.84 -23.00 55.55
C LYS A 5 -63.48 -22.80 54.86
N ALA A 6 -63.37 -22.81 53.53
CA ALA A 6 -64.33 -23.04 52.45
C ALA A 6 -63.55 -23.00 51.12
N PHE A 7 -64.00 -23.82 50.14
CA PHE A 7 -64.34 -23.48 48.75
C PHE A 7 -63.28 -22.78 47.87
N SER A 8 -63.13 -23.06 46.57
CA SER A 8 -63.76 -24.03 45.67
C SER A 8 -63.15 -23.86 44.27
N ALA A 9 -63.18 -24.97 43.52
CA ALA A 9 -63.48 -25.09 42.09
C ALA A 9 -62.47 -24.47 41.07
N ALA A 10 -61.71 -25.29 40.34
CA ALA A 10 -62.10 -26.10 39.16
C ALA A 10 -62.05 -25.30 37.85
N ILE A 11 -61.45 -25.91 36.82
CA ILE A 11 -61.61 -25.72 35.35
C ILE A 11 -60.26 -26.11 34.72
N ILE A 12 -60.13 -27.39 34.32
CA ILE A 12 -60.31 -27.90 32.95
C ILE A 12 -59.08 -27.61 32.08
N CYS A 13 -58.40 -28.72 31.82
CA CYS A 13 -57.38 -28.92 30.81
C CYS A 13 -57.91 -28.48 29.44
N LEU A 14 -57.26 -27.50 28.80
CA LEU A 14 -57.33 -27.33 27.36
C LEU A 14 -55.91 -27.46 26.79
N LEU A 15 -55.69 -28.58 26.12
CA LEU A 15 -54.56 -28.86 25.26
C LEU A 15 -54.43 -27.75 24.21
N VAL A 16 -53.35 -26.97 24.30
CA VAL A 16 -52.79 -26.28 23.14
C VAL A 16 -51.45 -26.94 22.84
N LEU A 17 -51.48 -27.84 21.86
CA LEU A 17 -50.31 -28.29 21.12
C LEU A 17 -49.76 -27.08 20.34
N CYS A 18 -49.03 -26.20 21.02
CA CYS A 18 -48.03 -25.38 20.37
C CYS A 18 -46.83 -26.29 20.14
N THR A 19 -46.76 -26.92 18.97
CA THR A 19 -45.47 -27.38 18.45
C THR A 19 -44.59 -26.15 18.34
N GLY A 20 -43.67 -26.01 19.31
CA GLY A 20 -42.61 -25.04 19.25
C GLY A 20 -41.72 -25.35 18.06
N ILE A 21 -42.07 -24.83 16.89
CA ILE A 21 -41.07 -24.44 15.92
C ILE A 21 -40.42 -23.24 16.59
N GLY A 22 -39.37 -23.51 17.37
CA GLY A 22 -38.53 -22.45 17.91
C GLY A 22 -38.12 -21.59 16.73
N MET A 23 -38.60 -20.35 16.69
CA MET A 23 -37.94 -19.31 15.93
C MET A 23 -36.53 -19.29 16.51
N ALA A 24 -35.58 -19.94 15.84
CA ALA A 24 -34.19 -19.83 16.25
C ALA A 24 -33.89 -18.34 16.26
N ASP A 25 -33.42 -17.81 17.40
CA ASP A 25 -33.08 -16.40 17.51
C ASP A 25 -32.12 -16.04 16.37
N ALA A 26 -32.35 -14.92 15.68
CA ALA A 26 -31.57 -14.54 14.49
C ALA A 26 -30.04 -14.61 14.71
N PRO A 27 -29.48 -14.22 15.88
CA PRO A 27 -28.06 -14.42 16.18
C PRO A 27 -27.62 -15.90 16.23
N ALA A 28 -28.47 -16.80 16.73
CA ALA A 28 -28.18 -18.23 16.81
C ALA A 28 -28.21 -18.90 15.43
N ALA A 29 -29.17 -18.51 14.57
CA ALA A 29 -29.25 -18.99 13.19
C ALA A 29 -28.00 -18.57 12.38
N MET A 30 -27.57 -17.32 12.52
CA MET A 30 -26.37 -16.81 11.85
C MET A 30 -25.11 -17.56 12.30
N SER A 31 -24.91 -17.74 13.61
CA SER A 31 -23.74 -18.45 14.15
C SER A 31 -23.67 -19.91 13.65
N ALA A 32 -24.81 -20.60 13.55
CA ALA A 32 -24.86 -21.96 13.02
C ALA A 32 -24.49 -22.02 11.52
N ALA A 33 -25.00 -21.08 10.71
CA ALA A 33 -24.67 -20.99 9.29
C ALA A 33 -23.18 -20.64 9.07
N GLU A 34 -22.63 -19.74 9.87
CA GLU A 34 -21.21 -19.39 9.86
C GLU A 34 -20.31 -20.56 10.25
N ALA A 35 -20.72 -21.39 11.21
CA ALA A 35 -19.98 -22.59 11.57
C ALA A 35 -19.89 -23.57 10.39
N LEU A 36 -20.98 -23.76 9.65
CA LEU A 36 -21.00 -24.59 8.43
C LEU A 36 -20.11 -24.00 7.33
N TYR A 37 -20.18 -22.68 7.12
CA TYR A 37 -19.34 -21.97 6.16
C TYR A 37 -17.84 -22.07 6.52
N ALA A 38 -17.49 -21.93 7.79
CA ALA A 38 -16.11 -21.99 8.28
C ALA A 38 -15.47 -23.37 8.05
N VAL A 39 -16.23 -24.45 8.22
CA VAL A 39 -15.79 -25.82 7.89
C VAL A 39 -15.94 -26.17 6.41
N LYS A 40 -16.30 -25.19 5.57
CA LYS A 40 -16.51 -25.32 4.12
C LYS A 40 -17.57 -26.34 3.73
N ASP A 41 -18.53 -26.61 4.62
CA ASP A 41 -19.70 -27.41 4.30
C ASP A 41 -20.74 -26.56 3.59
N TYR A 42 -20.42 -26.16 2.37
CA TYR A 42 -21.24 -25.27 1.57
C TYR A 42 -22.61 -25.91 1.25
N ALA A 43 -22.67 -27.24 1.13
CA ALA A 43 -23.91 -27.97 0.87
C ALA A 43 -24.93 -27.78 2.00
N ARG A 44 -24.49 -27.76 3.26
CA ARG A 44 -25.35 -27.46 4.41
C ARG A 44 -25.46 -25.96 4.70
N ALA A 45 -24.43 -25.16 4.40
CA ALA A 45 -24.45 -23.72 4.62
C ALA A 45 -25.49 -23.00 3.75
N VAL A 46 -25.66 -23.41 2.48
CA VAL A 46 -26.64 -22.82 1.56
C VAL A 46 -28.07 -22.79 2.13
N PRO A 47 -28.70 -23.92 2.51
CA PRO A 47 -30.05 -23.90 3.07
C PRO A 47 -30.12 -23.14 4.40
N ALA A 48 -29.05 -23.12 5.20
CA ALA A 48 -28.99 -22.34 6.43
C ALA A 48 -29.04 -20.83 6.16
N TYR A 49 -28.23 -20.32 5.23
CA TYR A 49 -28.28 -18.90 4.85
C TYR A 49 -29.56 -18.53 4.10
N GLN A 50 -30.12 -19.42 3.28
CA GLN A 50 -31.43 -19.21 2.64
C GLN A 50 -32.55 -18.97 3.66
N ALA A 51 -32.55 -19.72 4.77
CA ALA A 51 -33.52 -19.51 5.84
C ALA A 51 -33.34 -18.13 6.52
N ILE A 52 -32.10 -17.66 6.68
CA ILE A 52 -31.79 -16.35 7.27
C ILE A 52 -32.29 -15.23 6.36
N VAL A 53 -31.92 -15.23 5.08
CA VAL A 53 -32.29 -14.16 4.14
C VAL A 53 -33.79 -14.14 3.81
N ALA A 54 -34.49 -15.26 3.97
CA ALA A 54 -35.95 -15.31 3.88
C ALA A 54 -36.63 -14.60 5.06
N GLN A 55 -36.03 -14.62 6.25
CA GLN A 55 -36.54 -13.95 7.46
C GLN A 55 -36.07 -12.48 7.54
N ASP A 56 -34.84 -12.22 7.15
CA ASP A 56 -34.24 -10.89 7.10
C ASP A 56 -33.58 -10.62 5.74
N PRO A 57 -34.36 -10.17 4.75
CA PRO A 57 -33.84 -9.85 3.42
C PRO A 57 -32.82 -8.70 3.40
N LYS A 58 -32.70 -7.92 4.49
CA LYS A 58 -31.73 -6.82 4.62
C LYS A 58 -30.38 -7.29 5.17
N ASN A 59 -30.24 -8.57 5.53
CA ASN A 59 -28.97 -9.11 5.98
C ASN A 59 -28.02 -9.35 4.80
N GLY A 60 -27.36 -8.28 4.35
CA GLY A 60 -26.43 -8.35 3.22
C GLY A 60 -25.23 -9.28 3.44
N LEU A 61 -24.79 -9.48 4.70
CA LEU A 61 -23.72 -10.43 5.02
C LEU A 61 -24.18 -11.89 4.81
N ALA A 62 -25.41 -12.23 5.17
CA ALA A 62 -25.98 -13.55 4.92
C ALA A 62 -26.15 -13.81 3.41
N TRP A 63 -26.61 -12.83 2.64
CA TRP A 63 -26.63 -12.91 1.17
C TRP A 63 -25.23 -13.14 0.58
N TYR A 64 -24.22 -12.44 1.11
CA TYR A 64 -22.83 -12.63 0.69
C TYR A 64 -22.35 -14.06 0.95
N HIS A 65 -22.48 -14.57 2.18
CA HIS A 65 -22.02 -15.94 2.50
C HIS A 65 -22.82 -17.01 1.76
N LEU A 66 -24.10 -16.78 1.48
CA LEU A 66 -24.90 -17.64 0.60
C LEU A 66 -24.30 -17.69 -0.81
N ALA A 67 -24.03 -16.52 -1.41
CA ALA A 67 -23.42 -16.41 -2.73
C ALA A 67 -22.05 -17.09 -2.81
N VAL A 68 -21.20 -16.89 -1.80
CA VAL A 68 -19.89 -17.58 -1.71
C VAL A 68 -20.07 -19.10 -1.65
N SER A 69 -21.02 -19.57 -0.85
CA SER A 69 -21.30 -21.01 -0.72
C SER A 69 -21.77 -21.60 -2.04
N LEU A 70 -22.66 -20.91 -2.75
CA LEU A 70 -23.14 -21.31 -4.09
C LEU A 70 -22.02 -21.30 -5.14
N GLN A 71 -21.14 -20.31 -5.12
CA GLN A 71 -19.99 -20.23 -6.03
C GLN A 71 -19.04 -21.42 -5.82
N ASN A 72 -18.74 -21.78 -4.57
CA ASN A 72 -17.90 -22.96 -4.26
C ASN A 72 -18.57 -24.29 -4.66
N LEU A 73 -19.89 -24.31 -4.81
CA LEU A 73 -20.65 -25.44 -5.36
C LEU A 73 -20.84 -25.33 -6.89
N HIS A 74 -20.15 -24.40 -7.56
CA HIS A 74 -20.24 -24.13 -9.00
C HIS A 74 -21.65 -23.75 -9.50
N ARG A 75 -22.52 -23.24 -8.62
CA ARG A 75 -23.85 -22.72 -8.95
C ARG A 75 -23.77 -21.22 -9.27
N PHE A 76 -23.07 -20.89 -10.36
CA PHE A 76 -22.63 -19.52 -10.64
C PHE A 76 -23.76 -18.51 -10.86
N ASP A 77 -24.82 -18.88 -11.59
CA ASP A 77 -25.92 -17.94 -11.86
C ASP A 77 -26.69 -17.56 -10.59
N GLU A 78 -26.86 -18.52 -9.66
CA GLU A 78 -27.47 -18.26 -8.36
C GLU A 78 -26.56 -17.43 -7.46
N ALA A 79 -25.25 -17.72 -7.47
CA ALA A 79 -24.27 -16.93 -6.73
C ALA A 79 -24.21 -15.46 -7.22
N GLU A 80 -24.22 -15.21 -8.54
CA GLU A 80 -24.25 -13.84 -9.08
C GLU A 80 -25.50 -13.08 -8.61
N LYS A 81 -26.66 -13.74 -8.62
CA LYS A 81 -27.90 -13.16 -8.08
C LYS A 81 -27.76 -12.79 -6.61
N ASP A 82 -27.29 -13.72 -5.78
CA ASP A 82 -27.22 -13.52 -4.33
C ASP A 82 -26.13 -12.51 -3.93
N TYR A 83 -25.05 -12.38 -4.70
CA TYR A 83 -24.11 -11.26 -4.55
C TYR A 83 -24.79 -9.91 -4.85
N ASN A 84 -25.63 -9.83 -5.88
CA ASN A 84 -26.35 -8.59 -6.18
C ASN A 84 -27.40 -8.26 -5.11
N GLU A 85 -28.06 -9.25 -4.51
CA GLU A 85 -28.93 -9.06 -3.34
C GLU A 85 -28.13 -8.55 -2.13
N SER A 86 -26.93 -9.09 -1.89
CA SER A 86 -26.01 -8.60 -0.86
C SER A 86 -25.69 -7.11 -1.03
N LEU A 87 -25.34 -6.71 -2.25
CA LEU A 87 -25.08 -5.30 -2.60
C LEU A 87 -26.33 -4.42 -2.42
N SER A 88 -27.51 -4.94 -2.79
CA SER A 88 -28.79 -4.22 -2.70
C SER A 88 -29.26 -4.06 -1.25
N ALA A 89 -28.89 -5.00 -0.38
CA ALA A 89 -29.06 -4.92 1.07
C ALA A 89 -28.05 -3.98 1.76
N GLY A 90 -27.15 -3.34 0.99
CA GLY A 90 -26.17 -2.36 1.50
C GLY A 90 -24.84 -2.95 1.97
N PHE A 91 -24.63 -4.27 1.84
CA PHE A 91 -23.34 -4.87 2.14
C PHE A 91 -22.42 -4.78 0.92
N GLN A 92 -21.62 -3.72 0.85
CA GLN A 92 -20.78 -3.40 -0.31
C GLN A 92 -19.27 -3.31 -0.01
N PRO A 93 -18.65 -4.22 0.79
CA PRO A 93 -17.20 -4.23 0.92
C PRO A 93 -16.53 -4.66 -0.39
N TYR A 94 -15.25 -4.30 -0.55
CA TYR A 94 -14.45 -4.69 -1.73
C TYR A 94 -14.48 -6.21 -1.99
N SER A 95 -14.65 -7.03 -0.95
CA SER A 95 -14.67 -8.49 -1.04
C SER A 95 -15.86 -9.05 -1.82
N VAL A 96 -17.00 -8.34 -1.87
CA VAL A 96 -18.14 -8.74 -2.71
C VAL A 96 -17.77 -8.54 -4.18
N PHE A 97 -17.23 -7.38 -4.53
CA PHE A 97 -16.80 -7.06 -5.89
C PHE A 97 -15.65 -7.96 -6.35
N TYR A 98 -14.67 -8.24 -5.48
CA TYR A 98 -13.57 -9.13 -5.80
C TYR A 98 -14.06 -10.56 -6.10
N ARG A 99 -15.03 -11.07 -5.32
CA ARG A 99 -15.59 -12.40 -5.58
C ARG A 99 -16.50 -12.45 -6.81
N LEU A 100 -17.27 -11.40 -7.08
CA LEU A 100 -17.97 -11.25 -8.35
C LEU A 100 -16.99 -11.24 -9.53
N ALA A 101 -15.86 -10.56 -9.41
CA ALA A 101 -14.82 -10.60 -10.43
C ALA A 101 -14.29 -12.02 -10.66
N GLN A 102 -13.99 -12.77 -9.59
CA GLN A 102 -13.57 -14.17 -9.67
C GLN A 102 -14.63 -15.03 -10.35
N LEU A 103 -15.89 -14.92 -9.95
CA LEU A 103 -17.01 -15.67 -10.51
C LEU A 103 -17.16 -15.42 -12.02
N GLU A 104 -17.13 -14.14 -12.43
CA GLU A 104 -17.27 -13.75 -13.83
C GLU A 104 -16.07 -14.21 -14.67
N ALA A 105 -14.85 -14.18 -14.12
CA ALA A 105 -13.66 -14.70 -14.78
C ALA A 105 -13.72 -16.23 -14.96
N GLN A 106 -14.18 -16.96 -13.93
CA GLN A 106 -14.42 -18.41 -13.97
C GLN A 106 -15.52 -18.78 -14.99
N ASN A 107 -16.47 -17.89 -15.21
CA ASN A 107 -17.57 -18.08 -16.16
C ASN A 107 -17.28 -17.50 -17.56
N ASN A 108 -16.02 -17.19 -17.88
CA ASN A 108 -15.56 -16.64 -19.17
C ASN A 108 -16.20 -15.29 -19.57
N ARG A 109 -16.67 -14.50 -18.61
CA ARG A 109 -17.28 -13.18 -18.83
C ARG A 109 -16.26 -12.08 -18.50
N ALA A 110 -15.22 -11.99 -19.34
CA ALA A 110 -14.03 -11.17 -19.06
C ALA A 110 -14.33 -9.69 -18.79
N ASP A 111 -15.20 -9.04 -19.58
CA ASP A 111 -15.50 -7.61 -19.37
C ASP A 111 -16.17 -7.34 -18.01
N LYS A 112 -17.16 -8.16 -17.62
CA LYS A 112 -17.78 -8.06 -16.29
C LYS A 112 -16.78 -8.31 -15.17
N ALA A 113 -15.90 -9.31 -15.33
CA ALA A 113 -14.87 -9.62 -14.35
C ALA A 113 -13.95 -8.40 -14.12
N LEU A 114 -13.53 -7.73 -15.19
CA LEU A 114 -12.69 -6.54 -15.13
C LEU A 114 -13.40 -5.35 -14.49
N ASP A 115 -14.68 -5.14 -14.80
CA ASP A 115 -15.48 -4.08 -14.19
C ASP A 115 -15.59 -4.26 -12.67
N TYR A 116 -15.85 -5.50 -12.21
CA TYR A 116 -15.91 -5.82 -10.79
C TYR A 116 -14.54 -5.76 -10.11
N LEU A 117 -13.47 -6.20 -10.78
CA LEU A 117 -12.10 -6.09 -10.25
C LEU A 117 -11.70 -4.62 -10.10
N SER A 118 -12.06 -3.76 -11.06
CA SER A 118 -11.84 -2.32 -10.94
C SER A 118 -12.55 -1.73 -9.73
N LYS A 119 -13.83 -2.08 -9.50
CA LYS A 119 -14.58 -1.63 -8.31
C LYS A 119 -13.91 -2.10 -7.01
N ALA A 120 -13.42 -3.34 -6.97
CA ALA A 120 -12.70 -3.85 -5.80
C ALA A 120 -11.41 -3.06 -5.53
N ASN A 121 -10.63 -2.78 -6.58
CA ASN A 121 -9.41 -1.97 -6.55
C ASN A 121 -9.64 -0.51 -6.11
N ASP A 122 -10.82 0.04 -6.40
CA ASP A 122 -11.18 1.42 -6.03
C ASP A 122 -11.64 1.52 -4.57
N LEU A 123 -12.19 0.43 -4.02
CA LEU A 123 -12.67 0.36 -2.63
C LEU A 123 -11.58 -0.05 -1.63
N SER A 124 -10.53 -0.72 -2.08
CA SER A 124 -9.45 -1.19 -1.21
C SER A 124 -8.11 -1.25 -1.95
N SER A 125 -7.03 -1.01 -1.21
CA SER A 125 -5.67 -1.23 -1.68
C SER A 125 -5.40 -2.73 -1.72
N LEU A 126 -5.52 -3.32 -2.90
CA LEU A 126 -5.33 -4.75 -3.11
C LEU A 126 -3.86 -5.02 -3.48
N PRO A 127 -3.11 -5.82 -2.69
CA PRO A 127 -1.73 -6.15 -3.02
C PRO A 127 -1.65 -6.73 -4.45
N PRO A 128 -0.76 -6.22 -5.32
CA PRO A 128 -0.69 -6.69 -6.70
C PRO A 128 -0.48 -8.21 -6.81
N ALA A 129 0.38 -8.76 -5.95
CA ALA A 129 0.65 -10.20 -5.87
C ALA A 129 -0.60 -11.04 -5.53
N GLN A 130 -1.58 -10.48 -4.80
CA GLN A 130 -2.85 -11.14 -4.56
C GLN A 130 -3.65 -11.26 -5.86
N ILE A 131 -3.67 -10.22 -6.68
CA ILE A 131 -4.42 -10.21 -7.95
C ILE A 131 -3.73 -11.11 -8.97
N GLU A 132 -2.41 -10.96 -9.15
CA GLU A 132 -1.58 -11.71 -10.11
C GLU A 132 -1.49 -13.20 -9.76
N GLY A 133 -1.48 -13.53 -8.46
CA GLY A 133 -1.39 -14.92 -7.98
C GLY A 133 -2.72 -15.65 -7.89
N ASP A 134 -3.86 -14.96 -8.07
CA ASP A 134 -5.18 -15.57 -7.97
C ASP A 134 -5.52 -16.34 -9.26
N SER A 135 -5.49 -17.67 -9.15
CA SER A 135 -5.81 -18.59 -10.23
C SER A 135 -7.20 -18.38 -10.86
N ASN A 136 -8.15 -17.76 -10.15
CA ASN A 136 -9.47 -17.44 -10.71
C ASN A 136 -9.41 -16.40 -11.82
N PHE A 137 -8.33 -15.60 -11.88
CA PHE A 137 -8.08 -14.63 -12.95
C PHE A 137 -7.14 -15.16 -14.04
N ALA A 138 -6.81 -16.45 -14.05
CA ALA A 138 -5.89 -17.02 -15.04
C ALA A 138 -6.33 -16.75 -16.50
N SER A 139 -7.64 -16.73 -16.76
CA SER A 139 -8.21 -16.39 -18.09
C SER A 139 -7.97 -14.92 -18.50
N LEU A 140 -7.63 -14.04 -17.55
CA LEU A 140 -7.43 -12.61 -17.77
C LEU A 140 -5.96 -12.19 -17.92
N HIS A 141 -4.98 -13.06 -17.65
CA HIS A 141 -3.55 -12.67 -17.63
C HIS A 141 -3.03 -12.09 -18.97
N GLY A 142 -3.61 -12.48 -20.10
CA GLY A 142 -3.28 -11.92 -21.42
C GLY A 142 -4.04 -10.64 -21.78
N ASN A 143 -4.91 -10.14 -20.89
CA ASN A 143 -5.78 -9.00 -21.17
C ASN A 143 -5.12 -7.67 -20.76
N ALA A 144 -5.08 -6.71 -21.69
CA ALA A 144 -4.47 -5.40 -21.44
C ALA A 144 -5.17 -4.59 -20.34
N LYS A 145 -6.50 -4.69 -20.19
CA LYS A 145 -7.24 -4.03 -19.09
C LYS A 145 -6.89 -4.66 -17.75
N TYR A 146 -6.73 -5.99 -17.69
CA TYR A 146 -6.28 -6.68 -16.47
C TYR A 146 -4.88 -6.20 -16.06
N ALA A 147 -3.93 -6.17 -17.01
CA ALA A 147 -2.59 -5.66 -16.77
C ALA A 147 -2.59 -4.21 -16.28
N ALA A 148 -3.46 -3.36 -16.83
CA ALA A 148 -3.61 -1.97 -16.38
C ALA A 148 -4.18 -1.86 -14.95
N LEU A 149 -5.14 -2.73 -14.57
CA LEU A 149 -5.68 -2.77 -13.21
C LEU A 149 -4.62 -3.21 -12.19
N VAL A 150 -3.79 -4.17 -12.55
CA VAL A 150 -2.65 -4.61 -11.72
C VAL A 150 -1.58 -3.52 -11.62
N ASP A 151 -1.18 -2.91 -12.75
CA ASP A 151 -0.20 -1.80 -12.77
C ASP A 151 -0.67 -0.60 -11.93
N LYS A 152 -1.97 -0.29 -11.93
CA LYS A 152 -2.55 0.72 -11.04
C LYS A 152 -2.25 0.42 -9.57
N GLN A 153 -2.44 -0.83 -9.13
CA GLN A 153 -2.12 -1.23 -7.76
C GLN A 153 -0.60 -1.25 -7.52
N GLN A 154 0.21 -1.73 -8.47
CA GLN A 154 1.68 -1.71 -8.39
C GLN A 154 2.20 -0.29 -8.12
N ARG A 155 1.67 0.71 -8.82
CA ARG A 155 2.04 2.12 -8.62
C ARG A 155 1.61 2.66 -7.27
N ALA A 156 0.46 2.23 -6.77
CA ALA A 156 -0.04 2.64 -5.46
C ALA A 156 0.80 2.05 -4.31
N PHE A 157 1.22 0.78 -4.41
CA PHE A 157 2.03 0.12 -3.38
C PHE A 157 3.51 0.48 -3.44
N HIS A 158 4.01 0.90 -4.60
CA HIS A 158 5.42 1.25 -4.80
C HIS A 158 5.60 2.67 -5.36
N PRO A 159 5.08 3.71 -4.70
CA PRO A 159 5.05 5.07 -5.24
C PRO A 159 6.45 5.59 -5.60
N CYS A 160 7.45 5.25 -4.78
CA CYS A 160 8.83 5.67 -4.98
C CYS A 160 9.49 5.13 -6.26
N MET A 161 8.93 4.08 -6.87
CA MET A 161 9.42 3.53 -8.13
C MET A 161 8.88 4.28 -9.36
N TYR A 162 7.72 4.95 -9.22
CA TYR A 162 6.95 5.43 -10.36
C TYR A 162 6.66 6.93 -10.34
N ASP A 163 6.60 7.55 -9.17
CA ASP A 163 6.35 8.99 -9.06
C ASP A 163 7.65 9.77 -9.36
N PRO A 164 7.65 10.66 -10.37
CA PRO A 164 8.82 11.45 -10.76
C PRO A 164 9.42 12.31 -9.64
N ALA A 165 8.66 12.66 -8.60
CA ALA A 165 9.17 13.40 -7.45
C ALA A 165 10.21 12.58 -6.67
N TYR A 166 9.95 11.30 -6.45
CA TYR A 166 10.87 10.36 -5.79
C TYR A 166 12.05 9.95 -6.67
N ARG A 167 11.88 10.01 -8.01
CA ARG A 167 12.93 9.67 -8.99
C ARG A 167 13.84 10.85 -9.37
N ALA A 168 13.66 12.00 -8.74
CA ALA A 168 14.33 13.22 -9.17
C ALA A 168 15.86 13.20 -8.98
N LEU A 169 16.41 12.29 -8.16
CA LEU A 169 17.84 12.10 -7.93
C LEU A 169 18.44 10.88 -8.66
N ASP A 170 17.69 10.23 -9.55
CA ASP A 170 18.15 9.01 -10.24
C ASP A 170 19.43 9.20 -11.03
N PHE A 171 19.67 10.41 -11.53
CA PHE A 171 20.90 10.76 -12.26
C PHE A 171 22.17 10.64 -11.39
N TRP A 172 22.04 10.58 -10.07
CA TRP A 172 23.13 10.47 -9.11
C TRP A 172 23.39 9.02 -8.64
N VAL A 173 22.50 8.09 -8.96
CA VAL A 173 22.65 6.67 -8.61
C VAL A 173 23.76 6.04 -9.46
N GLY A 174 24.74 5.40 -8.82
CA GLY A 174 25.86 4.75 -9.49
C GLY A 174 27.14 4.69 -8.65
N ASP A 175 28.20 4.19 -9.28
CA ASP A 175 29.55 4.16 -8.74
C ASP A 175 30.40 5.29 -9.34
N TRP A 176 31.08 6.06 -8.49
CA TRP A 176 31.67 7.32 -8.88
C TRP A 176 33.13 7.45 -8.46
N ASN A 177 33.96 7.98 -9.35
CA ASN A 177 35.19 8.67 -8.99
C ASN A 177 34.89 10.16 -8.90
N VAL A 178 35.24 10.81 -7.79
CA VAL A 178 34.91 12.23 -7.59
C VAL A 178 36.16 13.07 -7.67
N LYS A 179 36.12 14.09 -8.52
CA LYS A 179 37.23 15.00 -8.78
C LYS A 179 36.85 16.44 -8.46
N ALA A 180 37.80 17.21 -7.95
CA ALA A 180 37.63 18.64 -7.69
C ALA A 180 38.61 19.46 -8.55
N GLN A 181 39.03 20.62 -8.04
CA GLN A 181 39.93 21.56 -8.72
C GLN A 181 41.12 20.87 -9.40
N ALA A 182 41.48 21.37 -10.58
CA ALA A 182 42.55 20.84 -11.43
C ALA A 182 42.42 19.34 -11.78
N ASN A 183 41.19 18.80 -11.80
CA ASN A 183 40.92 17.39 -12.11
C ASN A 183 41.54 16.41 -11.09
N THR A 184 41.78 16.88 -9.87
CA THR A 184 42.35 16.08 -8.78
C THR A 184 41.27 15.17 -8.20
N GLN A 185 41.53 13.87 -8.10
CA GLN A 185 40.62 12.94 -7.44
C GLN A 185 40.60 13.19 -5.93
N VAL A 186 39.41 13.45 -5.38
CA VAL A 186 39.18 13.78 -3.97
C VAL A 186 38.47 12.67 -3.20
N GLY A 187 37.90 11.69 -3.91
CA GLY A 187 37.25 10.55 -3.28
C GLY A 187 36.55 9.63 -4.26
N GLN A 188 35.76 8.73 -3.71
CA GLN A 188 34.88 7.82 -4.40
C GLN A 188 33.54 7.78 -3.68
N SER A 189 32.46 7.56 -4.44
CA SER A 189 31.11 7.44 -3.90
C SER A 189 30.41 6.25 -4.52
N HIS A 190 29.67 5.50 -3.72
CA HIS A 190 28.70 4.51 -4.18
C HIS A 190 27.32 4.98 -3.76
N VAL A 191 26.44 5.19 -4.74
CA VAL A 191 25.08 5.71 -4.53
C VAL A 191 24.08 4.69 -5.05
N ASP A 192 23.22 4.19 -4.17
CA ASP A 192 22.24 3.15 -4.49
C ASP A 192 20.83 3.53 -4.02
N LEU A 193 19.84 2.78 -4.49
CA LEU A 193 18.44 2.90 -4.14
C LEU A 193 18.05 1.76 -3.21
N ILE A 194 17.70 2.10 -1.98
CA ILE A 194 17.29 1.13 -0.96
C ILE A 194 15.82 1.35 -0.56
N LEU A 195 15.25 0.40 0.18
CA LEU A 195 13.87 0.44 0.70
C LEU A 195 12.84 0.72 -0.41
N ASP A 196 12.70 -0.22 -1.35
CA ASP A 196 11.82 -0.09 -2.53
C ASP A 196 12.04 1.21 -3.32
N LYS A 197 13.31 1.63 -3.37
CA LYS A 197 13.80 2.82 -4.05
C LYS A 197 13.30 4.14 -3.46
N CYS A 198 12.78 4.14 -2.23
CA CYS A 198 12.38 5.36 -1.53
C CYS A 198 13.55 6.16 -0.95
N VAL A 199 14.72 5.54 -0.80
CA VAL A 199 15.92 6.19 -0.25
C VAL A 199 17.08 6.06 -1.21
N VAL A 200 17.68 7.20 -1.55
CA VAL A 200 19.00 7.28 -2.18
C VAL A 200 20.03 7.24 -1.06
N PHE A 201 20.77 6.14 -0.99
CA PHE A 201 21.82 5.89 -0.01
C PHE A 201 23.18 6.17 -0.62
N GLU A 202 23.97 7.02 0.02
CA GLU A 202 25.36 7.28 -0.37
C GLU A 202 26.33 6.65 0.61
N ASN A 203 27.39 6.06 0.07
CA ASN A 203 28.58 5.63 0.79
C ASN A 203 29.83 6.29 0.20
N TRP A 204 30.36 7.28 0.91
CA TRP A 204 31.48 8.12 0.51
C TRP A 204 32.79 7.66 1.16
N THR A 205 33.88 7.76 0.42
CA THR A 205 35.25 7.62 0.94
C THR A 205 36.14 8.68 0.29
N ASP A 206 36.80 9.50 1.11
CA ASP A 206 37.73 10.52 0.60
C ASP A 206 39.10 9.91 0.23
N ALA A 207 39.97 10.72 -0.38
CA ALA A 207 41.31 10.30 -0.80
C ALA A 207 42.26 9.91 0.36
N TYR A 208 41.92 10.25 1.60
CA TYR A 208 42.73 10.02 2.80
C TYR A 208 42.16 8.92 3.70
N GLY A 209 41.07 8.25 3.29
CA GLY A 209 40.42 7.17 4.04
C GLY A 209 39.33 7.63 5.01
N GLY A 210 38.98 8.93 5.03
CA GLY A 210 37.80 9.40 5.74
C GLY A 210 36.52 8.91 5.05
N THR A 211 35.49 8.61 5.85
CA THR A 211 34.25 8.01 5.37
C THR A 211 33.04 8.86 5.69
N GLY A 212 32.03 8.82 4.84
CA GLY A 212 30.74 9.45 5.09
C GLY A 212 29.59 8.65 4.50
N LYS A 213 28.39 8.87 5.01
CA LYS A 213 27.17 8.24 4.50
C LYS A 213 26.03 9.25 4.47
N SER A 214 25.14 9.08 3.49
CA SER A 214 23.93 9.88 3.41
C SER A 214 22.69 9.02 3.19
N PHE A 215 21.59 9.42 3.81
CA PHE A 215 20.26 8.91 3.53
C PHE A 215 19.43 10.06 2.97
N THR A 216 19.10 9.99 1.68
CA THR A 216 18.35 11.03 0.98
C THR A 216 17.00 10.51 0.51
N PHE A 217 15.90 11.14 0.91
CA PHE A 217 14.54 10.70 0.57
C PHE A 217 13.62 11.89 0.30
N TYR A 218 12.54 11.64 -0.42
CA TYR A 218 11.51 12.64 -0.68
C TYR A 218 10.38 12.51 0.34
N ASP A 219 10.16 13.55 1.14
CA ASP A 219 9.00 13.68 2.00
C ASP A 219 7.83 14.21 1.17
N ALA A 220 6.87 13.33 0.83
CA ALA A 220 5.70 13.70 0.05
C ALA A 220 4.70 14.59 0.80
N THR A 221 4.72 14.59 2.14
CA THR A 221 3.86 15.47 2.95
C THR A 221 4.38 16.90 2.91
N ALA A 222 5.67 17.08 3.16
CA ALA A 222 6.33 18.38 3.09
C ALA A 222 6.69 18.79 1.66
N LYS A 223 6.55 17.87 0.69
CA LYS A 223 6.90 18.03 -0.73
C LYS A 223 8.35 18.47 -0.96
N GLN A 224 9.27 17.94 -0.16
CA GLN A 224 10.68 18.32 -0.17
C GLN A 224 11.60 17.10 -0.07
N TRP A 225 12.81 17.24 -0.61
CA TRP A 225 13.90 16.32 -0.36
C TRP A 225 14.53 16.58 1.00
N VAL A 226 14.85 15.50 1.70
CA VAL A 226 15.54 15.47 2.98
C VAL A 226 16.80 14.63 2.78
N GLN A 227 17.95 15.13 3.24
CA GLN A 227 19.17 14.33 3.33
C GLN A 227 19.74 14.42 4.75
N HIS A 228 19.99 13.27 5.34
CA HIS A 228 20.78 13.13 6.57
C HIS A 228 22.17 12.66 6.20
N TRP A 229 23.18 13.48 6.48
CA TRP A 229 24.59 13.16 6.28
C TRP A 229 25.29 12.93 7.62
N VAL A 230 26.16 11.91 7.68
CA VAL A 230 27.08 11.67 8.81
C VAL A 230 28.46 11.29 8.27
N ASP A 231 29.52 11.79 8.92
CA ASP A 231 30.90 11.39 8.65
C ASP A 231 31.52 10.53 9.78
N GLY A 232 32.70 9.96 9.50
CA GLY A 232 33.46 9.12 10.42
C GLY A 232 34.04 9.86 11.64
N MET A 233 33.92 11.18 11.70
CA MET A 233 34.29 12.00 12.86
C MET A 233 33.07 12.34 13.74
N GLY A 234 31.88 11.88 13.36
CA GLY A 234 30.63 12.13 14.08
C GLY A 234 29.98 13.48 13.74
N SER A 235 30.45 14.18 12.71
CA SER A 235 29.76 15.38 12.23
C SER A 235 28.50 14.96 11.46
N ALA A 236 27.41 15.68 11.68
CA ALA A 236 26.14 15.42 11.02
C ALA A 236 25.54 16.70 10.45
N ASN A 237 24.87 16.60 9.30
CA ASN A 237 24.14 17.70 8.69
C ASN A 237 22.83 17.21 8.09
N ASP A 238 21.76 17.97 8.32
CA ASP A 238 20.46 17.74 7.72
C ASP A 238 20.20 18.81 6.65
N TYR A 239 20.03 18.37 5.41
CA TYR A 239 19.71 19.21 4.28
C TYR A 239 18.25 19.05 3.89
N LEU A 240 17.58 20.17 3.64
CA LEU A 240 16.20 20.21 3.14
C LEU A 240 16.16 20.98 1.82
N GLY A 241 15.39 20.50 0.85
CA GLY A 241 15.31 21.20 -0.43
C GLY A 241 14.42 20.57 -1.48
N GLY A 242 14.70 20.86 -2.74
CA GLY A 242 13.81 20.48 -3.83
C GLY A 242 14.42 20.70 -5.20
N ARG A 243 13.58 20.53 -6.22
CA ARG A 243 13.97 20.77 -7.61
C ARG A 243 14.23 22.25 -7.85
N ASP A 244 15.32 22.52 -8.55
CA ASP A 244 15.77 23.82 -9.03
C ASP A 244 16.21 23.66 -10.49
N GLY A 245 15.27 23.84 -11.41
CA GLY A 245 15.46 23.51 -12.82
C GLY A 245 15.76 22.02 -13.05
N ASN A 246 16.90 21.71 -13.68
CA ASN A 246 17.38 20.34 -13.84
C ASN A 246 18.17 19.81 -12.63
N SER A 247 18.34 20.63 -11.60
CA SER A 247 19.16 20.33 -10.43
C SER A 247 18.30 20.08 -9.19
N ILE A 248 18.92 19.55 -8.15
CA ILE A 248 18.36 19.49 -6.79
C ILE A 248 19.18 20.45 -5.92
N LEU A 249 18.52 21.44 -5.32
CA LEU A 249 19.13 22.37 -4.37
C LEU A 249 18.61 22.05 -2.96
N MET A 250 19.52 21.83 -2.03
CA MET A 250 19.20 21.62 -0.62
C MET A 250 20.02 22.53 0.28
N ILE A 251 19.45 22.89 1.44
CA ILE A 251 20.01 23.84 2.38
C ILE A 251 20.04 23.20 3.77
N ALA A 252 21.20 23.23 4.42
CA ALA A 252 21.35 22.91 5.83
C ALA A 252 21.49 24.19 6.66
N LYS A 253 20.85 24.21 7.82
CA LYS A 253 21.07 25.23 8.86
C LYS A 253 21.98 24.60 9.91
N THR A 254 23.19 25.14 10.04
CA THR A 254 24.25 24.59 10.90
C THR A 254 24.78 25.65 11.85
N VAL A 255 25.64 25.25 12.76
CA VAL A 255 26.32 26.15 13.69
C VAL A 255 27.82 26.06 13.43
N GLY A 256 28.47 27.21 13.29
CA GLY A 256 29.92 27.30 13.09
C GLY A 256 30.71 27.13 14.40
N PRO A 257 32.05 27.12 14.32
CA PRO A 257 32.91 26.83 15.47
C PRO A 257 32.77 27.80 16.65
N LYS A 258 32.25 29.02 16.44
CA LYS A 258 32.04 30.03 17.49
C LYS A 258 30.58 30.12 17.94
N GLY A 259 29.74 29.15 17.55
CA GLY A 259 28.31 29.17 17.89
C GLY A 259 27.45 30.02 16.93
N GLU A 260 28.02 30.55 15.86
CA GLU A 260 27.32 31.39 14.89
C GLU A 260 26.44 30.57 13.94
N PRO A 261 25.25 31.05 13.56
CA PRO A 261 24.44 30.40 12.53
C PRO A 261 25.13 30.41 11.16
N VAL A 262 25.18 29.26 10.50
CA VAL A 262 25.75 29.10 9.15
C VAL A 262 24.76 28.37 8.25
N LEU A 263 24.44 28.97 7.10
CA LEU A 263 23.69 28.31 6.04
C LEU A 263 24.66 27.61 5.10
N ARG A 264 24.35 26.38 4.72
CA ARG A 264 25.11 25.61 3.72
C ARG A 264 24.17 25.22 2.61
N ARG A 265 24.49 25.52 1.36
CA ARG A 265 23.76 24.99 0.21
C ARG A 265 24.55 23.88 -0.43
N MET A 266 23.82 22.93 -0.97
CA MET A 266 24.34 21.85 -1.77
C MET A 266 23.44 21.70 -2.99
N ARG A 267 24.04 21.71 -4.18
CA ARG A 267 23.36 21.51 -5.45
C ARG A 267 23.93 20.30 -6.17
N PHE A 268 23.05 19.38 -6.57
CA PHE A 268 23.36 18.30 -7.50
C PHE A 268 22.81 18.65 -8.89
N THR A 269 23.68 18.67 -9.89
CA THR A 269 23.32 19.01 -11.27
C THR A 269 23.78 17.90 -12.21
N PRO A 270 22.86 17.27 -12.99
CA PRO A 270 23.26 16.33 -14.03
C PRO A 270 24.01 17.06 -15.14
N LEU A 271 25.07 16.43 -15.64
CA LEU A 271 25.93 16.90 -16.73
C LEU A 271 25.97 15.87 -17.86
N ASP A 272 26.51 16.28 -19.01
CA ASP A 272 26.74 15.38 -20.14
C ASP A 272 27.65 14.19 -19.79
N GLY A 273 27.41 13.08 -20.46
CA GLY A 273 28.15 11.82 -20.25
C GLY A 273 27.78 11.09 -18.97
N GLY A 274 26.61 11.39 -18.38
CA GLY A 274 26.14 10.77 -17.14
C GLY A 274 26.90 11.24 -15.90
N ARG A 275 27.62 12.36 -15.98
CA ARG A 275 28.34 12.95 -14.85
C ARG A 275 27.39 13.76 -13.98
N VAL A 276 27.80 14.01 -12.73
CA VAL A 276 27.05 14.86 -11.80
C VAL A 276 27.99 15.90 -11.20
N ARG A 277 27.57 17.16 -11.17
CA ARG A 277 28.25 18.20 -10.39
C ARG A 277 27.59 18.32 -9.03
N GLN A 278 28.38 18.21 -7.97
CA GLN A 278 28.00 18.61 -6.63
C GLN A 278 28.71 19.94 -6.31
N TYR A 279 27.93 21.00 -6.17
CA TYR A 279 28.44 22.30 -5.79
C TYR A 279 27.91 22.67 -4.40
N MET A 280 28.80 23.07 -3.50
CA MET A 280 28.45 23.54 -2.17
C MET A 280 29.02 24.93 -1.92
N ASP A 281 28.22 25.74 -1.25
CA ASP A 281 28.64 27.04 -0.72
C ASP A 281 28.00 27.29 0.64
N GLN A 282 28.55 28.27 1.36
CA GLN A 282 28.09 28.59 2.71
C GLN A 282 27.99 30.10 2.93
N SER A 283 27.12 30.47 3.85
CA SER A 283 26.87 31.86 4.24
C SER A 283 26.85 31.99 5.76
N SER A 284 27.57 33.00 6.26
CA SER A 284 27.64 33.36 7.68
C SER A 284 26.94 34.71 7.97
N ASP A 285 26.29 35.31 6.98
CA ASP A 285 25.63 36.62 7.08
C ASP A 285 24.11 36.55 6.79
N GLY A 286 23.52 35.37 6.99
CA GLY A 286 22.10 35.12 6.77
C GLY A 286 21.70 34.97 5.31
N GLY A 287 22.63 34.57 4.44
CA GLY A 287 22.38 34.30 3.02
C GLY A 287 22.61 35.49 2.09
N LYS A 288 23.23 36.58 2.57
CA LYS A 288 23.52 37.77 1.74
C LYS A 288 24.73 37.54 0.85
N THR A 289 25.77 36.91 1.39
CA THR A 289 26.95 36.47 0.64
C THR A 289 27.17 34.97 0.79
N TRP A 290 27.74 34.38 -0.26
CA TRP A 290 27.97 32.93 -0.34
C TRP A 290 29.39 32.68 -0.81
N ALA A 291 30.13 31.88 -0.04
CA ALA A 291 31.48 31.45 -0.35
C ALA A 291 31.47 29.98 -0.74
N ALA A 292 32.05 29.65 -1.90
CA ALA A 292 32.21 28.28 -2.36
C ALA A 292 33.01 27.47 -1.33
N SER A 293 32.47 26.31 -0.95
CA SER A 293 33.11 25.37 -0.02
C SER A 293 33.52 24.06 -0.71
N PHE A 294 32.82 23.67 -1.78
CA PHE A 294 33.16 22.49 -2.57
C PHE A 294 32.62 22.60 -4.00
N ASP A 295 33.38 22.09 -4.96
CA ASP A 295 32.94 21.93 -6.35
C ASP A 295 33.52 20.62 -6.90
N GLY A 296 32.70 19.58 -6.88
CA GLY A 296 33.08 18.22 -7.24
C GLY A 296 32.32 17.71 -8.46
N ILE A 297 33.01 16.97 -9.31
CA ILE A 297 32.45 16.26 -10.46
C ILE A 297 32.54 14.76 -10.18
N TYR A 298 31.37 14.14 -10.11
CA TYR A 298 31.18 12.70 -10.04
C TYR A 298 31.28 12.16 -11.47
N GLU A 299 32.35 11.41 -11.73
CA GLU A 299 32.58 10.70 -12.98
C GLU A 299 32.20 9.23 -12.81
N PRO A 300 31.31 8.68 -13.67
CA PRO A 300 30.92 7.28 -13.59
C PRO A 300 32.16 6.38 -13.67
N LYS A 301 32.26 5.40 -12.78
CA LYS A 301 33.23 4.32 -12.96
C LYS A 301 32.85 3.50 -14.19
N ALA A 302 33.85 3.05 -14.94
CA ALA A 302 33.60 2.10 -16.03
C ALA A 302 32.90 0.88 -15.43
N LYS A 303 31.81 0.42 -16.07
CA LYS A 303 31.21 -0.86 -15.71
C LYS A 303 32.26 -1.93 -15.92
N THR A 304 32.74 -2.56 -14.85
CA THR A 304 33.57 -3.76 -14.96
C THR A 304 32.75 -4.79 -15.74
N PRO A 305 33.26 -5.32 -16.87
CA PRO A 305 32.57 -6.42 -17.55
C PRO A 305 32.40 -7.56 -16.54
N MET A 306 31.16 -8.00 -16.35
CA MET A 306 30.87 -9.24 -15.61
C MET A 306 31.36 -10.45 -16.39
#